data_AF-D5RQG5-F1
#
_entry.id   AF-D5RQG5-F1
#
_cell.length_a   1.000
_cell.length_b   1.000
_cell.length_c   1.000
_cell.angle_alpha   90.00
_cell.angle_beta   90.00
_cell.angle_gamma   90.00
#
_symmetry.space_group_name_H-M   'P 1'
#
loop_
_entity.id
_entity.type
_entity.pdbx_description
1 polymer ?
#
loop_
_entity_poly.entity_id
_entity_poly.type
_entity_poly.pdbx_seq_one_letter_code
_entity_poly.pdbx_strand_id
1 'polypeptide(L)'
;MEDWGVWCREGGAALRLPLPPQAAGAALRLYLELRTPPEALAVTLRAAAAGNTLAVAELALQPQGDVTYMLDLPALPAGTPLDLEFDNGAGIAAQAIAGEAETRIGAGLRGFMLCRLDDHASRLAFLEQQSFLTPSS
;
A
#
# COMPACT_ATOMS: atom_id res chain seq x y z
N MET A 1 -20.75 -6.96 2.16
CA MET A 1 -19.52 -6.71 1.39
C MET A 1 -18.45 -7.47 2.11
N GLU A 2 -17.85 -8.41 1.44
CA GLU A 2 -16.86 -9.31 2.00
C GLU A 2 -15.62 -8.50 2.43
N ASP A 3 -15.23 -8.56 3.71
CA ASP A 3 -14.23 -7.67 4.33
C ASP A 3 -12.77 -7.98 3.92
N TRP A 4 -12.54 -8.60 2.75
CA TRP A 4 -11.20 -9.03 2.37
C TRP A 4 -10.48 -8.01 1.49
N GLY A 5 -9.38 -7.46 2.03
CA GLY A 5 -8.24 -7.03 1.22
C GLY A 5 -7.49 -8.26 0.70
N VAL A 6 -6.59 -8.08 -0.27
CA VAL A 6 -5.75 -9.18 -0.76
C VAL A 6 -4.52 -9.28 0.13
N TRP A 7 -4.35 -10.42 0.80
CA TRP A 7 -3.13 -10.72 1.53
C TRP A 7 -1.99 -11.02 0.55
N CYS A 8 -0.89 -10.29 0.68
CA CYS A 8 0.36 -10.66 0.02
C CYS A 8 0.82 -12.03 0.55
N ARG A 9 1.51 -12.82 -0.28
CA ARG A 9 2.26 -13.97 0.21
C ARG A 9 3.53 -13.51 0.92
N GLU A 10 4.15 -14.42 1.67
CA GLU A 10 5.53 -14.25 2.11
C GLU A 10 6.50 -13.97 0.95
N GLY A 11 7.63 -13.35 1.27
CA GLY A 11 8.59 -12.85 0.30
C GLY A 11 8.05 -11.62 -0.44
N GLY A 12 8.26 -11.59 -1.76
CA GLY A 12 7.93 -10.44 -2.60
C GLY A 12 6.50 -10.45 -3.14
N ALA A 13 5.83 -9.31 -3.05
CA ALA A 13 4.61 -9.01 -3.80
C ALA A 13 4.82 -7.72 -4.61
N ALA A 14 4.30 -7.68 -5.84
CA ALA A 14 4.46 -6.54 -6.74
C ALA A 14 3.11 -5.99 -7.21
N LEU A 15 3.01 -4.67 -7.25
CA LEU A 15 1.86 -3.94 -7.76
C LEU A 15 2.35 -2.89 -8.77
N ARG A 16 1.86 -2.98 -10.00
CA ARG A 16 2.15 -2.01 -11.06
C ARG A 16 0.96 -1.09 -11.24
N LEU A 17 1.17 0.21 -11.07
CA LEU A 17 0.16 1.25 -11.17
C LEU A 17 0.35 2.06 -12.46
N PRO A 18 -0.68 2.12 -13.34
CA PRO A 18 -0.63 3.05 -14.46
C PRO A 18 -0.79 4.49 -13.95
N LEU A 19 0.13 5.37 -14.33
CA LEU A 19 -0.01 6.79 -14.00
C LEU A 19 -1.00 7.47 -14.95
N PRO A 20 -2.03 8.16 -14.44
CA PRO A 20 -2.91 8.95 -15.27
C PRO A 20 -2.13 10.13 -15.88
N PRO A 21 -2.44 10.57 -17.12
CA PRO A 21 -1.72 11.68 -17.77
C PRO A 21 -1.66 12.96 -16.94
N GLN A 22 -2.68 13.21 -16.10
CA GLN A 22 -2.80 14.38 -15.23
C GLN A 22 -1.77 14.39 -14.08
N ALA A 23 -1.18 13.24 -13.75
CA ALA A 23 -0.13 13.10 -12.74
C ALA A 23 1.28 13.32 -13.31
N ALA A 24 1.44 13.42 -14.64
CA ALA A 24 2.75 13.55 -15.26
C ALA A 24 3.43 14.88 -14.89
N GLY A 25 4.73 14.81 -14.62
CA GLY A 25 5.57 15.99 -14.39
C GLY A 25 5.36 16.70 -13.05
N ALA A 26 4.49 16.20 -12.18
CA ALA A 26 4.27 16.72 -10.83
C ALA A 26 4.75 15.71 -9.78
N ALA A 27 5.25 16.20 -8.65
CA ALA A 27 5.53 15.34 -7.49
C ALA A 27 4.23 14.68 -7.00
N LEU A 28 4.31 13.42 -6.60
CA LEU A 28 3.15 12.59 -6.27
C LEU A 28 3.18 12.12 -4.83
N ARG A 29 2.00 11.92 -4.27
CA ARG A 29 1.80 11.34 -2.95
C ARG A 29 0.99 10.08 -3.08
N LEU A 30 1.58 8.97 -2.67
CA LEU A 30 0.94 7.67 -2.58
C LEU A 30 0.42 7.47 -1.17
N TYR A 31 -0.86 7.14 -1.05
CA TYR A 31 -1.47 6.60 0.14
C TYR A 31 -1.70 5.10 -0.08
N LEU A 32 -1.29 4.28 0.88
CA LEU A 32 -1.53 2.84 0.89
C LEU A 32 -2.33 2.50 2.12
N GLU A 33 -3.50 1.92 1.92
CA GLU A 33 -4.31 1.35 3.00
C GLU A 33 -3.98 -0.13 3.12
N LEU A 34 -3.40 -0.51 4.25
CA LEU A 34 -2.93 -1.86 4.53
C LEU A 34 -3.71 -2.47 5.70
N ARG A 35 -4.15 -3.71 5.55
CA ARG A 35 -4.61 -4.57 6.64
C ARG A 35 -3.38 -5.21 7.28
N THR A 36 -3.22 -4.94 8.57
CA THR A 36 -2.13 -5.49 9.39
C THR A 36 -2.38 -6.96 9.72
N PRO A 37 -1.32 -7.80 9.71
CA PRO A 37 -1.44 -9.18 10.15
C PRO A 37 -1.74 -9.31 11.66
N PRO A 38 -2.23 -10.47 12.14
CA PRO A 38 -2.46 -10.77 13.56
C PRO A 38 -1.19 -10.77 14.42
N GLU A 39 -0.01 -10.82 13.80
CA GLU A 39 1.28 -10.69 14.45
C GLU A 39 2.05 -9.52 13.82
N ALA A 40 2.94 -8.90 14.59
CA ALA A 40 3.75 -7.79 14.09
C ALA A 40 4.64 -8.25 12.93
N LEU A 41 4.71 -7.44 11.88
CA LEU A 41 5.47 -7.72 10.66
C LEU A 41 6.18 -6.46 10.17
N ALA A 42 7.48 -6.56 9.91
CA ALA A 42 8.21 -5.53 9.19
C ALA A 42 8.13 -5.82 7.68
N VAL A 43 7.73 -4.83 6.89
CA VAL A 43 7.61 -4.93 5.44
C VAL A 43 8.45 -3.84 4.79
N THR A 44 9.32 -4.20 3.86
CA THR A 44 10.03 -3.19 3.06
C THR A 44 9.22 -2.87 1.81
N LEU A 45 8.82 -1.62 1.67
CA LEU A 45 8.18 -1.10 0.46
C LEU A 45 9.22 -0.41 -0.40
N ARG A 46 9.37 -0.86 -1.66
CA ARG A 46 10.15 -0.19 -2.69
C ARG A 46 9.23 0.38 -3.76
N ALA A 47 9.35 1.66 -4.03
CA ALA A 47 8.73 2.32 -5.17
C ALA A 47 9.78 2.54 -6.26
N ALA A 48 9.48 2.11 -7.48
CA ALA A 48 10.35 2.23 -8.64
C ALA A 48 9.59 2.69 -9.88
N ALA A 49 10.28 3.33 -10.82
CA ALA A 49 9.73 3.68 -12.12
C ALA A 49 10.84 3.62 -13.18
N ALA A 50 10.53 3.05 -14.34
CA ALA A 50 11.49 2.86 -15.44
C ALA A 50 12.81 2.20 -14.98
N GLY A 51 12.73 1.23 -14.05
CA GLY A 51 13.89 0.52 -13.50
C GLY A 51 14.70 1.29 -12.45
N ASN A 52 14.32 2.52 -12.10
CA ASN A 52 14.99 3.32 -11.08
C ASN A 52 14.20 3.30 -9.78
N THR A 53 14.88 3.06 -8.66
CA THR A 53 14.30 3.20 -7.32
C THR A 53 14.02 4.67 -7.04
N LEU A 54 12.76 4.99 -6.72
CA LEU A 54 12.32 6.33 -6.34
C LEU A 54 12.36 6.51 -4.83
N ALA A 55 11.93 5.48 -4.09
CA ALA A 55 11.88 5.50 -2.64
C ALA A 55 11.90 4.08 -2.07
N VAL A 56 12.39 3.96 -0.83
CA VAL A 56 12.34 2.74 -0.02
C VAL A 56 11.87 3.14 1.38
N ALA A 57 10.92 2.40 1.93
CA ALA A 57 10.38 2.63 3.27
C ALA A 57 10.22 1.30 4.01
N GLU A 58 10.54 1.31 5.30
CA GLU A 58 10.21 0.20 6.20
C GLU A 58 8.87 0.49 6.88
N LEU A 59 7.93 -0.44 6.73
CA LEU A 59 6.59 -0.37 7.31
C LEU A 59 6.52 -1.34 8.48
N ALA A 60 6.45 -0.80 9.70
CA ALA A 60 6.25 -1.59 10.91
C ALA A 60 4.74 -1.83 11.13
N LEU A 61 4.24 -2.96 10.64
CA LEU A 61 2.85 -3.37 10.82
C LEU A 61 2.68 -3.99 12.20
N GLN A 62 1.88 -3.35 13.04
CA GLN A 62 1.47 -3.87 14.34
C GLN A 62 0.06 -4.44 14.23
N PRO A 63 -0.33 -5.43 15.05
CA PRO A 63 -1.66 -6.06 14.98
C PRO A 63 -2.75 -5.09 15.49
N GLN A 64 -3.20 -4.19 14.62
CA GLN A 64 -4.06 -3.05 14.96
C GLN A 64 -5.25 -2.87 14.01
N GLY A 65 -5.45 -3.79 13.05
CA GLY A 65 -6.50 -3.67 12.03
C GLY A 65 -5.97 -3.01 10.76
N ASP A 66 -6.58 -1.92 10.31
CA ASP A 66 -6.20 -1.20 9.08
C ASP A 66 -5.33 0.03 9.38
N VAL A 67 -4.33 0.29 8.53
CA VAL A 67 -3.41 1.42 8.66
C VAL A 67 -3.16 2.08 7.30
N THR A 68 -3.07 3.41 7.29
CA THR A 68 -2.71 4.18 6.09
C THR A 68 -1.25 4.63 6.17
N TYR A 69 -0.45 4.25 5.18
CA TYR A 69 0.89 4.77 4.97
C TYR A 69 0.91 5.80 3.85
N MET A 70 1.80 6.77 3.97
CA MET A 70 1.97 7.86 3.00
C MET A 70 3.41 7.90 2.54
N LEU A 71 3.61 7.96 1.22
CA LEU A 71 4.92 8.06 0.59
C LEU A 71 4.93 9.17 -0.44
N ASP A 72 5.85 10.11 -0.30
CA ASP A 72 6.09 11.15 -1.30
C ASP A 72 7.05 10.63 -2.37
N LEU A 73 6.70 10.86 -3.62
CA LEU A 73 7.39 10.40 -4.81
C LEU A 73 7.76 11.60 -5.68
N PRO A 74 8.92 11.57 -6.35
CA PRO A 74 9.32 12.62 -7.27
C PRO A 74 8.40 12.66 -8.49
N ALA A 75 8.52 13.72 -9.29
CA ALA A 75 7.81 13.83 -10.55
C ALA A 75 8.22 12.73 -11.53
N LEU A 76 7.22 12.14 -12.20
CA LEU A 76 7.43 11.06 -13.18
C LEU A 76 6.99 11.50 -14.59
N PRO A 77 7.67 11.03 -15.65
CA PRO A 77 7.24 11.29 -17.02
C PRO A 77 5.88 10.66 -17.32
N ALA A 78 5.13 11.26 -18.24
CA ALA A 78 3.85 10.73 -18.69
C ALA A 78 3.99 9.28 -19.20
N GLY A 79 3.02 8.43 -18.89
CA GLY A 79 3.00 7.04 -19.34
C GLY A 79 4.03 6.11 -18.67
N THR A 80 4.82 6.61 -17.71
CA THR A 80 5.73 5.76 -16.93
C THR A 80 4.93 5.05 -15.84
N PRO A 81 4.86 3.71 -15.79
CA PRO A 81 4.19 3.03 -14.69
C PRO A 81 4.99 3.17 -13.39
N LEU A 82 4.28 3.23 -12.27
CA LEU A 82 4.86 3.14 -10.93
C LEU A 82 4.80 1.68 -10.47
N ASP A 83 5.95 1.12 -10.18
CA ASP A 83 6.11 -0.23 -9.65
C ASP A 83 6.30 -0.16 -8.13
N LEU A 84 5.45 -0.86 -7.39
CA LEU A 84 5.53 -1.02 -5.95
C LEU A 84 5.89 -2.47 -5.63
N GLU A 85 6.91 -2.68 -4.84
CA GLU A 85 7.33 -3.99 -4.37
C GLU A 85 7.28 -4.02 -2.85
N PHE A 86 6.56 -4.99 -2.31
CA PHE A 86 6.48 -5.29 -0.89
C PHE A 86 7.33 -6.53 -0.63
N ASP A 87 8.41 -6.36 0.14
CA ASP A 87 9.14 -7.49 0.72
C ASP A 87 8.59 -7.75 2.12
N ASN A 88 7.82 -8.83 2.23
CA ASN A 88 7.18 -9.30 3.45
C ASN A 88 8.10 -10.25 4.24
N GLY A 89 9.35 -10.46 3.81
CA GLY A 89 10.27 -11.38 4.45
C GLY A 89 9.70 -12.81 4.53
N ALA A 90 9.79 -13.43 5.71
CA ALA A 90 9.20 -14.76 5.92
C ALA A 90 7.67 -14.74 6.06
N GLY A 91 7.01 -13.57 6.07
CA GLY A 91 5.59 -13.46 6.40
C GLY A 91 5.24 -14.00 7.79
N ILE A 92 3.95 -14.21 8.04
CA ILE A 92 3.40 -14.79 9.27
C ILE A 92 2.46 -15.95 8.95
N ALA A 93 2.25 -16.87 9.89
CA ALA A 93 1.35 -18.00 9.69
C ALA A 93 -0.11 -17.52 9.63
N ALA A 94 -0.86 -17.95 8.61
CA ALA A 94 -2.24 -17.56 8.39
C ALA A 94 -3.24 -18.40 9.21
N GLN A 95 -2.80 -19.18 10.19
CA GLN A 95 -3.66 -20.06 10.99
C GLN A 95 -4.86 -19.31 11.60
N ALA A 96 -4.64 -18.07 12.05
CA ALA A 96 -5.69 -17.22 12.64
C ALA A 96 -6.64 -16.58 11.61
N ILE A 97 -6.29 -16.60 10.31
CA ILE A 97 -7.05 -15.94 9.24
C ILE A 97 -7.69 -16.95 8.27
N ALA A 98 -6.90 -17.91 7.78
CA ALA A 98 -7.30 -18.90 6.78
C ALA A 98 -7.58 -20.29 7.38
N GLY A 99 -7.30 -20.50 8.69
CA GLY A 99 -7.47 -21.80 9.35
C GLY A 99 -6.43 -22.86 8.94
N GLU A 100 -5.50 -22.52 8.06
CA GLU A 100 -4.44 -23.39 7.53
C GLU A 100 -3.06 -22.96 8.05
N ALA A 101 -2.37 -23.83 8.78
CA ALA A 101 -1.06 -23.55 9.39
C ALA A 101 0.03 -23.27 8.35
N GLU A 102 -0.08 -23.91 7.18
CA GLU A 102 0.98 -23.92 6.16
C GLU A 102 0.96 -22.67 5.27
N THR A 103 -0.17 -21.95 5.24
CA THR A 103 -0.27 -20.72 4.45
C THR A 103 0.38 -19.57 5.20
N ARG A 104 1.28 -18.84 4.54
CA ARG A 104 1.99 -17.70 5.11
C ARG A 104 1.67 -16.42 4.35
N ILE A 105 1.42 -15.35 5.09
CA ILE A 105 0.92 -14.07 4.57
C ILE A 105 1.80 -12.90 5.00
N GLY A 106 1.83 -11.88 4.15
CA GLY A 106 2.46 -10.59 4.41
C GLY A 106 1.44 -9.51 4.77
N ALA A 107 1.69 -8.28 4.32
CA ALA A 107 0.72 -7.19 4.41
C ALA A 107 -0.55 -7.50 3.59
N GLY A 108 -1.73 -7.13 4.10
CA GLY A 108 -2.94 -7.09 3.29
C GLY A 108 -3.06 -5.74 2.59
N LEU A 109 -3.25 -5.70 1.28
CA LEU A 109 -3.55 -4.45 0.57
C LEU A 109 -5.07 -4.26 0.47
N ARG A 110 -5.59 -3.16 1.01
CA ARG A 110 -7.01 -2.79 0.98
C ARG A 110 -7.33 -1.80 -0.12
N GLY A 111 -6.45 -0.82 -0.29
CA GLY A 111 -6.65 0.25 -1.23
C GLY A 111 -5.41 1.11 -1.38
N PHE A 112 -5.44 1.97 -2.38
CA PHE A 112 -4.42 2.98 -2.57
C PHE A 112 -5.01 4.22 -3.22
N MET A 113 -4.37 5.36 -3.01
CA MET A 113 -4.61 6.57 -3.77
C MET A 113 -3.27 7.17 -4.19
N LEU A 114 -3.19 7.63 -5.43
CA LEU A 114 -2.08 8.44 -5.90
C LEU A 114 -2.60 9.80 -6.34
N CYS A 115 -2.11 10.87 -5.74
CA CYS A 115 -2.47 12.24 -6.11
C CYS A 115 -1.22 13.11 -6.27
N ARG A 116 -1.36 14.28 -6.88
CA ARG A 116 -0.27 15.27 -6.89
C ARG A 116 -0.10 15.87 -5.49
N LEU A 117 1.12 16.29 -5.14
CA LEU A 117 1.38 16.95 -3.86
C LEU A 117 0.63 18.28 -3.72
N ASP A 118 0.41 18.98 -4.83
CA ASP A 118 -0.25 20.28 -4.89
C ASP A 118 -1.77 20.19 -5.09
N ASP A 119 -2.31 18.99 -5.28
CA ASP A 119 -3.75 18.76 -5.43
C ASP A 119 -4.42 18.58 -4.07
N HIS A 120 -4.60 19.71 -3.39
CA HIS A 120 -5.23 19.79 -2.07
C HIS A 120 -6.69 19.31 -2.06
N ALA A 121 -7.42 19.49 -3.17
CA ALA A 121 -8.82 19.13 -3.27
C ALA A 121 -9.00 17.61 -3.32
N SER A 122 -8.24 16.91 -4.17
CA SER A 122 -8.26 15.44 -4.24
C SER A 122 -7.80 14.81 -2.93
N ARG A 123 -6.80 15.40 -2.27
CA ARG A 123 -6.34 14.96 -0.95
C ARG A 123 -7.44 15.05 0.10
N LEU A 124 -8.18 16.17 0.14
CA LEU A 124 -9.25 16.36 1.12
C LEU A 124 -10.39 15.36 0.89
N ALA A 125 -10.82 15.18 -0.36
CA ALA A 125 -11.88 14.23 -0.71
C ALA A 125 -11.54 12.79 -0.28
N PHE A 126 -10.30 12.35 -0.42
CA PHE A 126 -9.87 11.02 0.03
C PHE A 126 -9.86 10.87 1.55
N LEU A 127 -9.35 11.87 2.28
CA LEU A 127 -9.36 11.85 3.75
C LEU A 127 -10.79 11.86 4.29
N GLU A 128 -11.70 12.58 3.63
CA GLU A 128 -13.13 12.56 3.94
C GLU A 128 -13.71 11.17 3.72
N GLN A 129 -13.44 10.52 2.58
CA GLN A 129 -13.89 9.14 2.33
C GLN A 129 -13.38 8.15 3.36
N GLN A 130 -12.12 8.25 3.82
CA GLN A 130 -11.61 7.42 4.91
C GLN A 130 -12.31 7.71 6.25
N SER A 131 -12.68 8.96 6.52
CA SER A 131 -13.42 9.34 7.72
C SER A 131 -14.86 8.81 7.73
N PHE A 132 -15.48 8.63 6.56
CA PHE A 132 -16.82 8.03 6.44
C PHE A 132 -16.83 6.51 6.42
N LEU A 133 -15.67 5.86 6.19
CA LEU A 133 -15.53 4.41 6.17
C LEU A 133 -15.15 3.80 7.52
N THR A 134 -15.06 4.59 8.60
CA THR A 134 -14.84 4.05 9.95
C THR A 134 -16.02 3.14 10.33
N PRO A 135 -15.89 1.81 10.37
CA PRO A 135 -16.91 0.98 10.99
C PRO A 135 -16.79 1.19 12.50
N SER A 136 -17.91 1.46 13.14
CA SER A 136 -18.06 1.38 14.59
C SER A 136 -17.48 0.06 15.13
N SER A 137 -16.84 0.22 16.30
CA SER A 137 -16.14 -0.76 17.15
C SER A 137 -16.73 -2.17 17.20
#